data_AF-A0A8S2FSV3-F1
#
_entry.id   AF-A0A8S2FSV3-F1
#
_cell.length_a   1.000
_cell.length_b   1.000
_cell.length_c   1.000
_cell.angle_alpha   90.00
_cell.angle_beta   90.00
_cell.angle_gamma   90.00
#
_symmetry.space_group_name_H-M   'P 1'
#
loop_
_entity.id
_entity.type
_entity.pdbx_description
1 polymer ?
#
loop_
_entity_poly.entity_id
_entity_poly.type
_entity_poly.pdbx_seq_one_letter_code
_entity_poly.pdbx_strand_id
1 'polypeptide(L)'
;PAGSTFREYCRLHPALLNCTTIDWFKDWTELSMLQVADVFLENADLSILDVDANEDLRNRLAQCCVQIHQNVTNLAKHFYESYKRHYYLTPSSYMDLMKTYVDMMQKTKAEFLSNYNRLSTGLSKLSEANDSVGIMREELLLLSPQIDAKEKEIELLLIQLQKDQIAVLEVKEIVENEEEKVRKDTQMVEKYAEQAEHDLENVIPILQDAMADVSLLEKADVAEVRVYQSPPYQVMMVMCAVCVLLEAKADWASARQVLGDPGFIHKMTNLDINNISDKTYRKLLQYSKNPQFTPEIIGKVSSACKSFCKWVLAIQRYYEVYRTVKPKEEKVRTANEALDVMRKSLARKQEMLKLVRDHLNELEMKYQNSVDEKRALYERRELMNERVARAAELTNVLAVEK
;
A
#
# COMPACT_ATOMS: atom_id res chain seq x y z
N PRO A 1 69.55 40.35 67.64
CA PRO A 1 70.77 41.05 67.17
C PRO A 1 70.58 42.55 66.86
N ALA A 2 69.52 42.93 66.15
CA ALA A 2 69.34 44.31 65.64
C ALA A 2 68.83 45.34 66.66
N GLY A 3 68.09 44.92 67.71
CA GLY A 3 67.59 45.81 68.76
C GLY A 3 68.51 45.93 69.98
N SER A 4 68.50 47.08 70.66
CA SER A 4 69.25 47.32 71.91
C SER A 4 68.71 46.51 73.10
N THR A 5 67.40 46.26 73.13
CA THR A 5 66.70 45.55 74.22
C THR A 5 67.23 44.14 74.46
N PHE A 6 67.49 43.38 73.39
CA PHE A 6 68.05 42.02 73.51
C PHE A 6 69.46 42.05 74.14
N ARG A 7 70.28 43.05 73.79
CA ARG A 7 71.63 43.21 74.33
C ARG A 7 71.59 43.53 75.83
N GLU A 8 70.67 44.38 76.26
CA GLU A 8 70.46 44.69 77.68
C GLU A 8 69.98 43.47 78.46
N TYR A 9 69.04 42.71 77.90
CA TYR A 9 68.50 41.49 78.51
C TYR A 9 69.57 40.41 78.72
N CYS A 10 70.45 40.20 77.74
CA CYS A 10 71.58 39.28 77.85
C CYS A 10 72.60 39.70 78.93
N ARG A 11 72.75 41.01 79.21
CA ARG A 11 73.63 41.50 80.29
C ARG A 11 73.02 41.30 81.68
N LEU A 12 71.70 41.45 81.79
CA LEU A 12 70.96 41.27 83.04
C LEU A 12 70.88 39.78 83.45
N HIS A 13 70.90 38.86 82.48
CA HIS A 13 70.77 37.42 82.72
C HIS A 13 71.94 36.61 82.12
N PRO A 14 73.09 36.50 82.82
CA PRO A 14 74.27 35.78 82.34
C PRO A 14 74.03 34.29 82.04
N ALA A 15 73.05 33.67 82.72
CA ALA A 15 72.66 32.28 82.50
C ALA A 15 72.18 32.04 81.06
N LEU A 16 71.61 33.05 80.38
CA LEU A 16 71.20 32.91 78.99
C LEU A 16 72.40 32.70 78.05
N LEU A 17 73.53 33.37 78.28
CA LEU A 17 74.74 33.14 77.48
C LEU A 17 75.47 31.86 77.88
N ASN A 18 75.51 31.53 79.18
CA ASN A 18 76.34 30.44 79.68
C ASN A 18 75.68 29.07 79.58
N CYS A 19 74.35 29.00 79.65
CA CYS A 19 73.59 27.76 79.68
C CYS A 19 72.82 27.46 78.38
N THR A 20 72.97 28.29 77.34
CA THR A 20 72.38 28.05 76.02
C THR A 20 73.45 27.98 74.95
N THR A 21 73.19 27.19 73.90
CA THR A 21 74.02 27.18 72.70
C THR A 21 73.49 28.24 71.75
N ILE A 22 74.38 29.15 71.33
CA ILE A 22 74.03 30.21 70.39
C ILE A 22 74.21 29.66 68.97
N ASP A 23 73.11 29.58 68.23
CA ASP A 23 73.13 29.33 66.79
C ASP A 23 72.95 30.65 66.02
N TRP A 24 73.82 30.91 65.05
CA TRP A 24 73.83 32.16 64.30
C TRP A 24 73.39 31.96 62.86
N PHE A 25 72.19 32.44 62.54
CA PHE A 25 71.67 32.47 61.19
C PHE A 25 72.25 33.66 60.42
N LYS A 26 72.97 33.36 59.33
CA LYS A 26 73.46 34.35 58.36
C LYS A 26 72.39 34.64 57.31
N ASP A 27 72.52 35.78 56.65
CA ASP A 27 71.75 36.09 55.45
C ASP A 27 71.98 35.01 54.38
N TRP A 28 70.97 34.78 53.56
CA TRP A 28 71.03 33.76 52.51
C TRP A 28 72.11 34.09 51.47
N THR A 29 72.89 33.07 51.09
CA THR A 29 73.87 33.21 50.00
C THR A 29 73.17 33.14 48.65
N GLU A 30 73.83 33.62 47.60
CA GLU A 30 73.31 33.54 46.22
C GLU A 30 72.97 32.09 45.82
N LEU A 31 73.83 31.13 46.18
CA LEU A 31 73.61 29.71 45.95
C LEU A 31 72.36 29.18 46.68
N SER A 32 72.15 29.62 47.92
CA SER A 32 70.94 29.26 48.69
C SER A 32 69.67 29.82 48.06
N MET A 33 69.72 31.05 47.53
CA MET A 33 68.58 31.65 46.84
C MET A 33 68.29 30.97 45.49
N LEU A 34 69.35 30.60 44.74
CA LEU A 34 69.21 29.84 43.50
C LEU A 34 68.55 28.48 43.73
N GLN A 35 69.01 27.71 44.73
CA GLN A 35 68.40 26.42 45.07
C GLN A 35 66.92 26.55 45.44
N VAL A 36 66.58 27.59 46.19
CA VAL A 36 65.18 27.88 46.52
C VAL A 36 64.40 28.21 45.25
N ALA A 37 64.92 29.10 44.39
CA ALA A 37 64.29 29.44 43.12
C ALA A 37 64.04 28.20 42.25
N ASP A 38 65.03 27.32 42.15
CA ASP A 38 64.94 26.09 41.36
C ASP A 38 63.82 25.18 41.87
N VAL A 39 63.68 25.00 43.20
CA VAL A 39 62.58 24.19 43.77
C VAL A 39 61.21 24.81 43.49
N PHE A 40 61.06 26.13 43.55
CA PHE A 40 59.79 26.79 43.21
C PHE A 40 59.47 26.72 41.72
N LEU A 41 60.49 26.82 40.86
CA LEU A 41 60.35 26.79 39.41
C LEU A 41 60.23 25.36 38.85
N GLU A 42 60.74 24.34 39.54
CA GLU A 42 60.53 22.93 39.21
C GLU A 42 59.06 22.53 39.40
N ASN A 43 58.42 23.07 40.44
CA ASN A 43 56.99 22.91 40.68
C ASN A 43 56.12 23.77 39.74
N ALA A 44 56.72 24.72 39.01
CA ALA A 44 56.03 25.56 38.06
C ALA A 44 56.09 24.92 36.67
N ASP A 45 54.92 24.66 36.07
CA ASP A 45 54.86 24.16 34.70
C ASP A 45 55.21 25.27 33.69
N LEU A 46 56.50 25.42 33.41
CA LEU A 46 57.08 26.33 32.42
C LEU A 46 56.81 25.91 30.97
N SER A 47 56.28 24.70 30.73
CA SER A 47 56.12 24.16 29.38
C SER A 47 54.95 24.83 28.65
N ILE A 48 55.24 25.81 27.80
CA ILE A 48 54.18 26.41 26.97
C ILE A 48 53.94 25.56 25.72
N LEU A 49 55.00 25.09 25.04
CA LEU A 49 54.90 24.31 23.78
C LEU A 49 56.10 23.37 23.47
N ASP A 50 57.29 23.56 24.05
CA ASP A 50 58.49 22.76 23.71
C ASP A 50 59.29 22.37 24.96
N VAL A 51 59.67 21.09 25.06
CA VAL A 51 60.21 20.48 26.30
C VAL A 51 61.70 20.74 26.48
N ASP A 52 62.44 20.93 25.39
CA ASP A 52 63.91 20.99 25.41
C ASP A 52 64.48 22.38 25.73
N ALA A 53 63.69 23.46 25.61
CA ALA A 53 64.11 24.83 25.95
C ALA A 53 63.89 25.21 27.42
N ASN A 54 63.36 24.30 28.22
CA ASN A 54 62.82 24.59 29.56
C ASN A 54 63.89 24.71 30.64
N GLU A 55 64.96 23.91 30.58
CA GLU A 55 66.00 23.93 31.61
C GLU A 55 66.84 25.22 31.57
N ASP A 56 67.22 25.66 30.36
CA ASP A 56 67.94 26.91 30.17
C ASP A 56 67.10 28.14 30.53
N LEU A 57 65.79 28.10 30.28
CA LEU A 57 64.89 29.17 30.67
C LEU A 57 64.70 29.20 32.19
N ARG A 58 64.50 28.05 32.82
CA ARG A 58 64.38 27.91 34.28
C ARG A 58 65.61 28.47 34.99
N ASN A 59 66.81 28.08 34.55
CA ASN A 59 68.07 28.54 35.14
C ASN A 59 68.24 30.07 34.99
N ARG A 60 67.85 30.63 33.84
CA ARG A 60 67.88 32.09 33.62
C ARG A 60 66.86 32.82 34.48
N LEU A 61 65.66 32.29 34.64
CA LEU A 61 64.63 32.86 35.51
C LEU A 61 65.04 32.83 36.98
N ALA A 62 65.61 31.72 37.45
CA ALA A 62 66.15 31.58 38.79
C ALA A 62 67.21 32.65 39.07
N GLN A 63 68.18 32.81 38.16
CA GLN A 63 69.20 33.85 38.25
C GLN A 63 68.61 35.27 38.29
N CYS A 64 67.63 35.57 37.43
CA CYS A 64 66.96 36.87 37.43
C CYS A 64 66.28 37.17 38.77
N CYS A 65 65.56 36.21 39.35
CA CYS A 65 64.89 36.43 40.64
C CYS A 65 65.89 36.68 41.77
N VAL A 66 67.03 35.99 41.77
CA VAL A 66 68.12 36.24 42.73
C VAL A 66 68.72 37.63 42.57
N GLN A 67 68.99 38.04 41.32
CA GLN A 67 69.47 39.39 41.03
C GLN A 67 68.49 40.48 41.47
N ILE A 68 67.18 40.28 41.26
CA ILE A 68 66.14 41.21 41.73
C ILE A 68 66.22 41.36 43.26
N HIS A 69 66.33 40.26 44.00
CA HIS A 69 66.41 40.33 45.46
C HIS A 69 67.70 41.01 45.97
N GLN A 70 68.84 40.74 45.33
CA GLN A 70 70.11 41.41 45.63
C GLN A 70 70.01 42.93 45.35
N ASN A 71 69.40 43.31 44.22
CA ASN A 71 69.19 44.71 43.87
C ASN A 71 68.30 45.43 44.89
N VAL A 72 67.19 44.81 45.32
CA VAL A 72 66.33 45.37 46.37
C VAL A 72 67.09 45.48 47.71
N THR A 73 67.99 44.55 48.01
CA THR A 73 68.86 44.62 49.20
C THR A 73 69.81 45.81 49.17
N ASN A 74 70.41 46.09 48.02
CA ASN A 74 71.26 47.26 47.83
C ASN A 74 70.44 48.57 47.89
N LEU A 75 69.25 48.59 47.28
CA LEU A 75 68.33 49.72 47.37
C LEU A 75 67.86 49.99 48.80
N ALA A 76 67.63 48.94 49.61
CA ALA A 76 67.27 49.10 51.02
C ALA A 76 68.40 49.77 51.83
N LYS A 77 69.68 49.49 51.52
CA LYS A 77 70.83 50.17 52.12
C LYS A 77 70.86 51.65 51.74
N HIS A 78 70.72 51.96 50.45
CA HIS A 78 70.68 53.36 49.98
C HIS A 78 69.47 54.13 50.53
N PHE A 79 68.33 53.45 50.69
CA PHE A 79 67.13 54.03 51.30
C PHE A 79 67.37 54.41 52.76
N TYR A 80 68.07 53.57 53.52
CA TYR A 80 68.48 53.88 54.88
C TYR A 80 69.47 55.04 54.94
N GLU A 81 70.45 55.09 54.03
CA GLU A 81 71.43 56.20 53.98
C GLU A 81 70.74 57.55 53.76
N SER A 82 69.77 57.59 52.84
CA SER A 82 69.10 58.81 52.39
C SER A 82 68.00 59.27 53.36
N TYR A 83 67.15 58.35 53.82
CA TYR A 83 65.94 58.68 54.59
C TYR A 83 66.00 58.27 56.06
N LYS A 84 67.08 57.59 56.49
CA LYS A 84 67.26 57.06 57.87
C LYS A 84 66.11 56.16 58.35
N ARG A 85 65.34 55.59 57.42
CA ARG A 85 64.27 54.64 57.70
C ARG A 85 64.72 53.24 57.34
N HIS A 86 64.61 52.31 58.29
CA HIS A 86 64.91 50.90 58.03
C HIS A 86 63.81 50.24 57.22
N TYR A 87 64.20 49.51 56.18
CA TYR A 87 63.36 48.55 55.47
C TYR A 87 64.00 47.17 55.60
N TYR A 88 63.28 46.24 56.23
CA TYR A 88 63.81 44.90 56.51
C TYR A 88 63.38 43.94 55.41
N LEU A 89 64.36 43.36 54.74
CA LEU A 89 64.16 42.26 53.81
C LEU A 89 64.32 40.95 54.56
N THR A 90 63.33 40.08 54.42
CA THR A 90 63.36 38.75 55.01
C THR A 90 63.33 37.70 53.90
N PRO A 91 63.89 36.50 54.11
CA PRO A 91 63.74 35.41 53.17
C PRO A 91 62.28 35.05 52.88
N SER A 92 61.36 35.29 53.83
CA SER A 92 59.92 35.13 53.60
C SER A 92 59.43 36.00 52.44
N SER A 93 59.89 37.25 52.34
CA SER A 93 59.50 38.16 51.25
C SER A 93 59.99 37.68 49.88
N TYR A 94 61.14 36.99 49.82
CA TYR A 94 61.63 36.35 48.59
C TYR A 94 60.79 35.13 48.20
N MET A 95 60.41 34.32 49.18
CA MET A 95 59.53 33.16 48.97
C MET A 95 58.14 33.60 48.49
N ASP A 96 57.62 34.70 49.04
CA ASP A 96 56.33 35.27 48.61
C ASP A 96 56.41 35.85 47.19
N LEU A 97 57.53 36.47 46.81
CA LEU A 97 57.78 36.88 45.42
C LEU A 97 57.75 35.66 44.47
N MET A 98 58.40 34.57 44.83
CA MET A 98 58.40 33.35 44.02
C MET A 98 57.01 32.75 43.86
N LYS A 99 56.27 32.62 44.97
CA LYS A 99 54.89 32.12 44.94
C LYS A 99 54.00 32.98 44.05
N THR A 100 54.03 34.30 44.25
CA THR A 100 53.21 35.22 43.45
C THR A 100 53.58 35.18 41.96
N TYR A 101 54.86 35.07 41.63
CA TYR A 101 55.31 34.93 40.25
C TYR A 101 54.81 33.65 39.60
N VAL A 102 54.95 32.50 40.28
CA VAL A 102 54.46 31.20 39.79
C VAL A 102 52.93 31.23 39.62
N ASP A 103 52.20 31.76 40.61
CA ASP A 103 50.74 31.88 40.55
C ASP A 103 50.28 32.78 39.38
N MET A 104 50.95 33.92 39.17
CA MET A 104 50.64 34.84 38.07
C MET A 104 50.94 34.19 36.72
N MET A 105 52.07 33.51 36.59
CA MET A 105 52.47 32.82 35.37
C MET A 105 51.47 31.71 35.00
N GLN A 106 51.08 30.89 35.98
CA GLN A 106 50.10 29.81 35.74
C GLN A 106 48.75 30.37 35.30
N LYS A 107 48.28 31.46 35.91
CA LYS A 107 47.03 32.14 35.50
C LYS A 107 47.11 32.69 34.09
N THR A 108 48.16 33.45 33.76
CA THR A 108 48.31 34.03 32.42
C THR A 108 48.50 32.96 31.35
N LYS A 109 49.23 31.88 31.65
CA LYS A 109 49.36 30.71 30.78
C LYS A 109 48.00 30.04 30.54
N ALA A 110 47.22 29.81 31.58
CA ALA A 110 45.89 29.21 31.46
C ALA A 110 44.95 30.08 30.61
N GLU A 111 44.95 31.40 30.82
CA GLU A 111 44.18 32.35 30.01
C GLU A 111 44.63 32.35 28.55
N PHE A 112 45.95 32.34 28.31
CA PHE A 112 46.51 32.27 26.96
C PHE A 112 46.12 30.97 26.25
N LEU A 113 46.29 29.81 26.88
CA LEU A 113 45.92 28.52 26.32
C LEU A 113 44.41 28.42 26.06
N SER A 114 43.58 28.94 26.97
CA SER A 114 42.13 29.04 26.76
C SER A 114 41.79 29.86 25.53
N ASN A 115 42.41 31.04 25.37
CA ASN A 115 42.21 31.89 24.21
C ASN A 115 42.71 31.25 22.91
N TYR A 116 43.88 30.61 22.95
CA TYR A 116 44.45 29.87 21.82
C TYR A 116 43.53 28.72 21.39
N ASN A 117 43.08 27.88 22.33
CA ASN A 117 42.17 26.77 22.06
C ASN A 117 40.83 27.26 21.50
N ARG A 118 40.31 28.38 22.03
CA ARG A 118 39.09 29.02 21.51
C ARG A 118 39.26 29.47 20.06
N LEU A 119 40.36 30.13 19.73
CA LEU A 119 40.67 30.56 18.36
C LEU A 119 40.89 29.38 17.43
N SER A 120 41.66 28.37 17.86
CA SER A 120 41.91 27.14 17.09
C SER A 120 40.61 26.40 16.79
N THR A 121 39.74 26.26 17.79
CA THR A 121 38.40 25.65 17.62
C THR A 121 37.54 26.48 16.68
N GLY A 122 37.53 27.81 16.81
CA GLY A 122 36.81 28.71 15.91
C GLY A 122 37.26 28.59 14.45
N LEU A 123 38.57 28.57 14.21
CA LEU A 123 39.17 28.37 12.88
C LEU A 123 38.82 27.00 12.29
N SER A 124 38.90 25.94 13.10
CA SER A 124 38.50 24.60 12.68
C SER A 124 37.02 24.55 12.27
N LYS A 125 36.13 25.18 13.06
CA LYS A 125 34.69 25.24 12.72
C LYS A 125 34.40 26.10 11.50
N LEU A 126 35.14 27.18 11.27
CA LEU A 126 35.06 27.96 10.03
C LEU A 126 35.49 27.15 8.80
N SER A 127 36.53 26.33 8.93
CA SER A 127 36.95 25.43 7.85
C SER A 127 35.88 24.38 7.54
N GLU A 128 35.38 23.68 8.56
CA GLU A 128 34.30 22.69 8.40
C GLU A 128 33.05 23.31 7.74
N ALA A 129 32.69 24.53 8.14
CA ALA A 129 31.57 25.26 7.54
C ALA A 129 31.82 25.57 6.06
N ASN A 130 33.01 26.06 5.70
CA ASN A 130 33.38 26.32 4.30
C ASN A 130 33.35 25.06 3.44
N ASP A 131 33.87 23.93 3.96
CA ASP A 131 33.85 22.65 3.25
C ASP A 131 32.41 22.18 3.02
N SER A 132 31.55 22.31 4.03
CA SER A 132 30.12 21.97 3.91
C SER A 132 29.39 22.83 2.88
N VAL A 133 29.74 24.12 2.76
CA VAL A 133 29.18 25.02 1.73
C VAL A 133 29.67 24.64 0.34
N GLY A 134 30.93 24.21 0.21
CA GLY A 134 31.48 23.66 -1.03
C GLY A 134 30.66 22.46 -1.52
N ILE A 135 30.46 21.47 -0.65
CA ILE A 135 29.66 20.27 -0.94
C ILE A 135 28.22 20.65 -1.34
N MET A 136 27.57 21.56 -0.60
CA MET A 136 26.21 22.00 -0.93
C MET A 136 26.13 22.70 -2.30
N ARG A 137 27.15 23.48 -2.70
CA ARG A 137 27.19 24.12 -4.03
C ARG A 137 27.35 23.10 -5.15
N GLU A 138 28.18 22.09 -4.97
CA GLU A 138 28.34 20.99 -5.93
C GLU A 138 27.04 20.19 -6.09
N GLU A 139 26.38 19.85 -4.98
CA GLU A 139 25.08 19.18 -5.00
C GLU A 139 24.00 20.02 -5.72
N LEU A 140 23.96 21.33 -5.52
CA LEU A 140 23.01 22.23 -6.22
C LEU A 140 23.21 22.22 -7.75
N LEU A 141 24.47 22.17 -8.21
CA LEU A 141 24.79 22.06 -9.63
C LEU A 141 24.32 20.72 -10.22
N LEU A 142 24.38 19.64 -9.45
CA LEU A 142 23.90 18.32 -9.86
C LEU A 142 22.37 18.19 -9.82
N LEU A 143 21.72 18.89 -8.89
CA LEU A 143 20.28 18.80 -8.67
C LEU A 143 19.47 19.47 -9.80
N SER A 144 19.97 20.56 -10.35
CA SER A 144 19.31 21.30 -11.45
C SER A 144 19.03 20.44 -12.69
N PRO A 145 20.03 19.73 -13.29
CA PRO A 145 19.77 18.86 -14.43
C PRO A 145 18.91 17.63 -14.08
N GLN A 146 18.95 17.14 -12.83
CA GLN A 146 18.08 16.04 -12.39
C GLN A 146 16.61 16.46 -12.37
N ILE A 147 16.32 17.68 -11.90
CA ILE A 147 14.98 18.25 -11.92
C ILE A 147 14.48 18.42 -13.36
N ASP A 148 15.30 18.96 -14.25
CA ASP A 148 14.95 19.15 -15.67
C ASP A 148 14.70 17.80 -16.38
N ALA A 149 15.50 16.78 -16.06
CA ALA A 149 15.31 15.43 -16.59
C ALA A 149 13.98 14.82 -16.11
N LYS A 150 13.66 14.96 -14.82
CA LYS A 150 12.39 14.49 -14.24
C LYS A 150 11.19 15.25 -14.79
N GLU A 151 11.33 16.55 -15.06
CA GLU A 151 10.28 17.35 -15.67
C GLU A 151 9.92 16.85 -17.07
N LYS A 152 10.92 16.57 -17.90
CA LYS A 152 10.71 15.96 -19.23
C LYS A 152 10.08 14.56 -19.14
N GLU A 153 10.51 13.75 -18.18
CA GLU A 153 9.92 12.42 -17.93
C GLU A 153 8.43 12.54 -17.59
N ILE A 154 8.06 13.46 -16.69
CA ILE A 154 6.68 13.71 -16.30
C ILE A 154 5.83 14.23 -17.46
N GLU A 155 6.37 15.11 -18.31
CA GLU A 155 5.68 15.59 -19.51
C GLU A 155 5.35 14.44 -20.48
N LEU A 156 6.31 13.55 -20.72
CA LEU A 156 6.11 12.38 -21.58
C LEU A 156 5.07 11.43 -20.98
N LEU A 157 5.15 11.16 -19.67
CA LEU A 157 4.18 10.32 -18.96
C LEU A 157 2.78 10.92 -19.00
N LEU A 158 2.65 12.25 -18.84
CA LEU A 158 1.37 12.94 -18.90
C LEU A 158 0.72 12.82 -20.27
N ILE A 159 1.50 12.99 -21.34
CA ILE A 159 1.01 12.83 -22.72
C ILE A 159 0.54 11.38 -22.95
N GLN A 160 1.28 10.39 -22.46
CA GLN A 160 0.88 9.00 -22.58
C GLN A 160 -0.40 8.70 -21.79
N LEU A 161 -0.49 9.16 -20.55
CA LEU A 161 -1.65 8.98 -19.68
C LEU A 161 -2.92 9.60 -20.29
N GLN A 162 -2.82 10.80 -20.87
CA GLN A 162 -3.94 11.43 -21.58
C GLN A 162 -4.41 10.60 -22.77
N LYS A 163 -3.49 10.06 -23.58
CA LYS A 163 -3.83 9.20 -24.71
C LYS A 163 -4.50 7.90 -24.27
N ASP A 164 -3.93 7.24 -23.26
CA ASP A 164 -4.44 5.96 -22.75
C ASP A 164 -5.79 6.15 -22.05
N GLN A 165 -5.99 7.27 -21.35
CA GLN A 165 -7.28 7.60 -20.72
C GLN A 165 -8.39 7.81 -21.75
N ILE A 166 -8.11 8.53 -22.85
CA ILE A 166 -9.08 8.69 -23.96
C ILE A 166 -9.41 7.32 -24.57
N ALA A 167 -8.39 6.50 -24.86
CA ALA A 167 -8.59 5.17 -25.43
C ALA A 167 -9.42 4.25 -24.50
N VAL A 168 -9.19 4.30 -23.17
CA VAL A 168 -9.98 3.55 -22.19
C VAL A 168 -11.44 4.00 -22.17
N LEU A 169 -11.71 5.31 -22.26
CA LEU A 169 -13.08 5.83 -22.28
C LEU A 169 -13.83 5.37 -23.54
N GLU A 170 -13.20 5.44 -24.71
CA GLU A 170 -13.78 4.96 -25.97
C GLU A 170 -14.10 3.46 -25.91
N VAL A 171 -13.16 2.64 -25.44
CA VAL A 171 -13.37 1.18 -25.31
C VAL A 171 -14.43 0.87 -24.26
N LYS A 172 -14.47 1.62 -23.15
CA LYS A 172 -15.49 1.46 -22.10
C LYS A 172 -16.89 1.72 -22.65
N GLU A 173 -17.08 2.78 -23.43
CA GLU A 173 -18.36 3.11 -24.04
C GLU A 173 -18.82 2.00 -25.02
N ILE A 174 -17.89 1.43 -25.80
CA ILE A 174 -18.20 0.30 -26.69
C ILE A 174 -18.64 -0.94 -25.89
N VAL A 175 -17.93 -1.26 -24.80
CA VAL A 175 -18.26 -2.40 -23.94
C VAL A 175 -19.62 -2.21 -23.26
N GLU A 176 -19.90 -1.03 -22.69
CA GLU A 176 -21.20 -0.74 -22.04
C GLU A 176 -22.37 -0.84 -23.04
N ASN A 177 -22.19 -0.37 -24.27
CA ASN A 177 -23.19 -0.50 -25.33
C ASN A 177 -23.42 -1.96 -25.74
N GLU A 178 -22.39 -2.81 -25.75
CA GLU A 178 -22.52 -4.23 -26.04
C GLU A 178 -23.12 -5.02 -24.88
N GLU A 179 -22.77 -4.69 -23.63
CA GLU A 179 -23.40 -5.24 -22.42
C GLU A 179 -24.91 -4.98 -22.43
N GLU A 180 -25.32 -3.76 -22.76
CA GLU A 180 -26.73 -3.39 -22.83
C GLU A 180 -27.49 -4.18 -23.91
N LYS A 181 -26.87 -4.39 -25.08
CA LYS A 181 -27.45 -5.21 -26.16
C LYS A 181 -27.59 -6.67 -25.73
N VAL A 182 -26.51 -7.27 -25.20
CA VAL A 182 -26.52 -8.65 -24.72
C VAL A 182 -27.55 -8.84 -23.61
N ARG A 183 -27.71 -7.86 -22.72
CA ARG A 183 -28.73 -7.88 -21.65
C ARG A 183 -30.15 -7.87 -22.22
N LYS A 184 -30.44 -6.97 -23.17
CA LYS A 184 -31.75 -6.90 -23.83
C LYS A 184 -32.08 -8.18 -24.60
N ASP A 185 -31.12 -8.69 -25.36
CA ASP A 185 -31.29 -9.91 -26.15
C ASP A 185 -31.48 -11.13 -25.24
N THR A 186 -30.73 -11.21 -24.12
CA THR A 186 -30.91 -12.26 -23.10
C THR A 186 -32.34 -12.22 -22.53
N GLN A 187 -32.82 -11.05 -22.10
CA GLN A 187 -34.18 -10.92 -21.57
C GLN A 187 -35.26 -11.26 -22.60
N MET A 188 -35.05 -10.94 -23.87
CA MET A 188 -35.98 -11.30 -24.94
C MET A 188 -36.03 -12.81 -25.17
N VAL A 189 -34.88 -13.48 -25.17
CA VAL A 189 -34.79 -14.94 -25.33
C VAL A 189 -35.37 -15.67 -24.12
N GLU A 190 -35.09 -15.21 -22.90
CA GLU A 190 -35.66 -15.76 -21.67
C GLU A 190 -37.20 -15.66 -21.69
N LYS A 191 -37.76 -14.49 -21.98
CA LYS A 191 -39.23 -14.34 -22.10
C LYS A 191 -39.84 -15.23 -23.17
N TYR A 192 -39.13 -15.44 -24.28
CA TYR A 192 -39.61 -16.29 -25.36
C TYR A 192 -39.53 -17.78 -25.01
N ALA A 193 -38.51 -18.18 -24.24
CA ALA A 193 -38.37 -19.51 -23.67
C ALA A 193 -39.45 -19.79 -22.62
N GLU A 194 -39.67 -18.87 -21.68
CA GLU A 194 -40.73 -18.95 -20.67
C GLU A 194 -42.11 -19.11 -21.31
N GLN A 195 -42.40 -18.37 -22.39
CA GLN A 195 -43.66 -18.51 -23.13
C GLN A 195 -43.80 -19.89 -23.79
N ALA A 196 -42.71 -20.44 -24.35
CA ALA A 196 -42.72 -21.77 -24.95
C ALA A 196 -42.92 -22.88 -23.90
N GLU A 197 -42.25 -22.77 -22.75
CA GLU A 197 -42.41 -23.69 -21.62
C GLU A 197 -43.82 -23.61 -21.03
N HIS A 198 -44.34 -22.41 -20.80
CA HIS A 198 -45.68 -22.22 -20.26
C HIS A 198 -46.78 -22.80 -21.18
N ASP A 199 -46.64 -22.63 -22.50
CA ASP A 199 -47.56 -23.22 -23.47
C ASP A 199 -47.58 -24.76 -23.35
N LEU A 200 -46.41 -25.40 -23.19
CA LEU A 200 -46.31 -26.86 -23.00
C LEU A 200 -46.84 -27.32 -21.64
N GLU A 201 -46.51 -26.60 -20.57
CA GLU A 201 -46.85 -26.94 -19.19
C GLU A 201 -48.37 -26.96 -18.96
N ASN A 202 -49.14 -26.15 -19.71
CA ASN A 202 -50.59 -26.17 -19.68
C ASN A 202 -51.23 -27.45 -20.26
N VAL A 203 -50.51 -28.18 -21.12
CA VAL A 203 -51.10 -29.31 -21.89
C VAL A 203 -50.53 -30.67 -21.50
N ILE A 204 -49.29 -30.72 -21.00
CA ILE A 204 -48.69 -31.93 -20.41
C ILE A 204 -49.60 -32.60 -19.35
N PRO A 205 -50.17 -31.89 -18.36
CA PRO A 205 -51.00 -32.54 -17.34
C PRO A 205 -52.31 -33.09 -17.92
N ILE A 206 -52.88 -32.41 -18.93
CA ILE A 206 -54.10 -32.87 -19.63
C ILE A 206 -53.82 -34.18 -20.37
N LEU A 207 -52.64 -34.28 -20.99
CA LEU A 207 -52.20 -35.49 -21.68
C LEU A 207 -51.93 -36.64 -20.70
N GLN A 208 -51.21 -36.38 -19.60
CA GLN A 208 -50.90 -37.37 -18.57
C GLN A 208 -52.17 -37.92 -17.91
N ASP A 209 -53.12 -37.04 -17.57
CA ASP A 209 -54.42 -37.41 -17.01
C ASP A 209 -55.23 -38.29 -17.98
N ALA A 210 -55.23 -37.94 -19.27
CA ALA A 210 -55.91 -38.75 -20.28
C ALA A 210 -55.21 -40.09 -20.57
N MET A 211 -53.88 -40.17 -20.45
CA MET A 211 -53.13 -41.42 -20.54
C MET A 211 -53.39 -42.34 -19.34
N ALA A 212 -53.49 -41.77 -18.15
CA ALA A 212 -53.85 -42.51 -16.93
C ALA A 212 -55.26 -43.10 -17.04
N ASP A 213 -56.24 -42.33 -17.55
CA ASP A 213 -57.60 -42.82 -17.77
C ASP A 213 -57.68 -43.98 -18.78
N VAL A 214 -56.76 -44.04 -19.75
CA VAL A 214 -56.69 -45.14 -20.73
C VAL A 214 -55.96 -46.36 -20.16
N SER A 215 -54.96 -46.18 -19.31
CA SER A 215 -54.25 -47.29 -18.66
C SER A 215 -55.07 -47.97 -17.57
N LEU A 216 -56.04 -47.25 -16.97
CA LEU A 216 -57.00 -47.79 -16.00
C LEU A 216 -58.08 -48.69 -16.64
N LEU A 217 -58.24 -48.70 -17.96
CA LEU A 217 -59.23 -49.53 -18.64
C LEU A 217 -58.85 -51.02 -18.58
N GLU A 218 -59.82 -51.88 -18.25
CA GLU A 218 -59.61 -53.32 -18.24
C GLU A 218 -60.01 -53.96 -19.58
N LYS A 219 -59.55 -55.20 -19.82
CA LYS A 219 -59.91 -55.96 -21.02
C LYS A 219 -61.42 -56.19 -21.16
N ALA A 220 -62.16 -56.16 -20.05
CA ALA A 220 -63.62 -56.28 -20.03
C ALA A 220 -64.31 -55.05 -20.66
N ASP A 221 -63.83 -53.84 -20.35
CA ASP A 221 -64.40 -52.58 -20.85
C ASP A 221 -64.22 -52.43 -22.37
N VAL A 222 -63.08 -52.90 -22.88
CA VAL A 222 -62.79 -52.95 -24.34
C VAL A 222 -63.66 -54.00 -25.04
N ALA A 223 -63.91 -55.14 -24.37
CA ALA A 223 -64.76 -56.20 -24.90
C ALA A 223 -66.24 -55.77 -25.02
N GLU A 224 -66.73 -54.95 -24.09
CA GLU A 224 -68.10 -54.38 -24.13
C GLU A 224 -68.34 -53.59 -25.41
N VAL A 225 -67.41 -52.70 -25.77
CA VAL A 225 -67.50 -51.87 -26.99
C VAL A 225 -67.38 -52.73 -28.27
N ARG A 226 -66.70 -53.88 -28.20
CA ARG A 226 -66.50 -54.78 -29.35
C ARG A 226 -67.75 -55.61 -29.73
N VAL A 227 -68.68 -55.80 -28.79
CA VAL A 227 -69.85 -56.69 -28.95
C VAL A 227 -71.00 -56.04 -29.73
N TYR A 228 -71.00 -54.71 -29.90
CA TYR A 228 -72.04 -54.01 -30.67
C TYR A 228 -72.13 -54.53 -32.12
N GLN A 229 -73.31 -55.03 -32.51
CA GLN A 229 -73.60 -55.43 -33.90
C GLN A 229 -73.87 -54.23 -34.80
N SER A 230 -74.54 -53.20 -34.26
CA SER A 230 -74.71 -51.88 -34.88
C SER A 230 -74.44 -50.82 -33.80
N PRO A 231 -73.23 -50.21 -33.77
CA PRO A 231 -72.86 -49.28 -32.71
C PRO A 231 -73.66 -47.98 -32.81
N PRO A 232 -74.01 -47.35 -31.67
CA PRO A 232 -74.54 -46.00 -31.65
C PRO A 232 -73.59 -45.03 -32.38
N TYR A 233 -74.15 -44.01 -33.03
CA TYR A 233 -73.38 -43.04 -33.82
C TYR A 233 -72.21 -42.42 -33.04
N GLN A 234 -72.40 -42.15 -31.74
CA GLN A 234 -71.37 -41.60 -30.85
C GLN A 234 -70.19 -42.57 -30.63
N VAL A 235 -70.46 -43.86 -30.45
CA VAL A 235 -69.43 -44.91 -30.27
C VAL A 235 -68.66 -45.13 -31.58
N MET A 236 -69.36 -45.16 -32.70
CA MET A 236 -68.74 -45.27 -34.03
C MET A 236 -67.80 -44.08 -34.30
N MET A 237 -68.19 -42.87 -33.93
CA MET A 237 -67.38 -41.66 -34.13
C MET A 237 -66.07 -41.69 -33.32
N VAL A 238 -66.13 -42.06 -32.04
CA VAL A 238 -64.95 -42.21 -31.17
C VAL A 238 -64.01 -43.28 -31.69
N MET A 239 -64.55 -44.43 -32.08
CA MET A 239 -63.72 -45.52 -32.59
C MET A 239 -63.10 -45.18 -33.95
N CYS A 240 -63.81 -44.48 -34.84
CA CYS A 240 -63.20 -43.97 -36.07
C CYS A 240 -62.08 -42.97 -35.79
N ALA A 241 -62.23 -42.09 -34.79
CA ALA A 241 -61.18 -41.15 -34.40
C ALA A 241 -59.94 -41.86 -33.81
N VAL A 242 -60.14 -42.91 -33.01
CA VAL A 242 -59.05 -43.75 -32.49
C VAL A 242 -58.36 -44.54 -33.61
N CYS A 243 -59.12 -45.11 -34.55
CA CYS A 243 -58.55 -45.77 -35.74
C CYS A 243 -57.71 -44.83 -36.59
N VAL A 244 -58.13 -43.57 -36.73
CA VAL A 244 -57.36 -42.54 -37.45
C VAL A 244 -56.02 -42.25 -36.76
N LEU A 245 -55.99 -42.16 -35.43
CA LEU A 245 -54.74 -42.00 -34.67
C LEU A 245 -53.79 -43.20 -34.78
N LEU A 246 -54.33 -44.41 -34.86
CA LEU A 246 -53.57 -45.66 -35.03
C LEU A 246 -53.25 -46.00 -36.49
N GLU A 247 -53.46 -45.06 -37.42
CA GLU A 247 -53.24 -45.22 -38.87
C GLU A 247 -54.02 -46.38 -39.52
N ALA A 248 -55.11 -46.83 -38.90
CA ALA A 248 -56.03 -47.81 -39.44
C ALA A 248 -57.12 -47.14 -40.30
N LYS A 249 -57.82 -47.94 -41.14
CA LYS A 249 -58.96 -47.42 -41.90
C LYS A 249 -60.09 -47.02 -40.94
N ALA A 250 -60.75 -45.89 -41.24
CA ALA A 250 -61.79 -45.29 -40.40
C ALA A 250 -63.16 -45.92 -40.68
N ASP A 251 -63.27 -47.23 -40.48
CA ASP A 251 -64.48 -48.01 -40.66
C ASP A 251 -64.70 -48.96 -39.47
N TRP A 252 -65.96 -49.33 -39.22
CA TRP A 252 -66.31 -50.16 -38.07
C TRP A 252 -65.67 -51.56 -38.11
N ALA A 253 -65.43 -52.12 -39.29
CA ALA A 253 -64.77 -53.41 -39.41
C ALA A 253 -63.31 -53.34 -38.93
N SER A 254 -62.58 -52.29 -39.34
CA SER A 254 -61.24 -52.00 -38.83
C SER A 254 -61.23 -51.65 -37.34
N ALA A 255 -62.21 -50.88 -36.85
CA ALA A 255 -62.34 -50.59 -35.41
C ALA A 255 -62.52 -51.84 -34.57
N ARG A 256 -63.33 -52.80 -35.03
CA ARG A 256 -63.55 -54.08 -34.36
C ARG A 256 -62.29 -54.96 -34.35
N GLN A 257 -61.49 -54.89 -35.41
CA GLN A 257 -60.20 -55.57 -35.51
C GLN A 257 -59.18 -54.98 -34.53
N VAL A 258 -59.13 -53.64 -34.44
CA VAL A 258 -58.24 -52.90 -33.52
C VAL A 258 -58.62 -53.15 -32.04
N LEU A 259 -59.92 -53.17 -31.71
CA LEU A 259 -60.40 -53.55 -30.37
C LEU A 259 -60.18 -55.03 -30.03
N GLY A 260 -59.94 -55.88 -31.04
CA GLY A 260 -59.65 -57.30 -30.86
C GLY A 260 -58.19 -57.62 -30.56
N ASP A 261 -57.29 -56.66 -30.74
CA ASP A 261 -55.86 -56.83 -30.48
C ASP A 261 -55.58 -56.84 -28.96
N PRO A 262 -54.99 -57.91 -28.41
CA PRO A 262 -54.66 -57.98 -26.99
C PRO A 262 -53.69 -56.89 -26.51
N GLY A 263 -52.97 -56.23 -27.42
CA GLY A 263 -52.06 -55.11 -27.14
C GLY A 263 -52.65 -53.72 -27.40
N PHE A 264 -53.96 -53.59 -27.65
CA PHE A 264 -54.61 -52.32 -28.03
C PHE A 264 -54.34 -51.17 -27.04
N ILE A 265 -54.56 -51.39 -25.74
CA ILE A 265 -54.31 -50.37 -24.71
C ILE A 265 -52.84 -49.96 -24.69
N HIS A 266 -51.92 -50.92 -24.83
CA HIS A 266 -50.48 -50.65 -24.87
C HIS A 266 -50.07 -49.82 -26.09
N LYS A 267 -50.71 -50.06 -27.25
CA LYS A 267 -50.52 -49.25 -28.47
C LYS A 267 -51.03 -47.81 -28.29
N MET A 268 -52.10 -47.61 -27.52
CA MET A 268 -52.60 -46.25 -27.23
C MET A 268 -51.69 -45.50 -26.25
N THR A 269 -51.15 -46.17 -25.23
CA THR A 269 -50.25 -45.53 -24.25
C THR A 269 -48.87 -45.24 -24.83
N ASN A 270 -48.37 -46.08 -25.74
CA ASN A 270 -47.03 -45.96 -26.33
C ASN A 270 -47.02 -45.29 -27.71
N LEU A 271 -48.11 -44.62 -28.09
CA LEU A 271 -48.15 -43.91 -29.36
C LEU A 271 -47.09 -42.79 -29.37
N ASP A 272 -46.36 -42.65 -30.47
CA ASP A 272 -45.41 -41.55 -30.64
C ASP A 272 -46.16 -40.24 -30.94
N ILE A 273 -46.60 -39.58 -29.88
CA ILE A 273 -47.44 -38.38 -29.93
C ILE A 273 -46.69 -37.20 -30.56
N ASN A 274 -45.36 -37.25 -30.59
CA ASN A 274 -44.50 -36.22 -31.18
C ASN A 274 -44.35 -36.36 -32.71
N ASN A 275 -44.82 -37.47 -33.30
CA ASN A 275 -44.67 -37.78 -34.73
C ASN A 275 -46.00 -38.12 -35.43
N ILE A 276 -47.09 -37.46 -35.04
CA ILE A 276 -48.39 -37.61 -35.71
C ILE A 276 -48.35 -36.86 -37.06
N SER A 277 -48.81 -37.49 -38.14
CA SER A 277 -48.83 -36.83 -39.45
C SER A 277 -49.90 -35.72 -39.53
N ASP A 278 -49.61 -34.65 -40.27
CA ASP A 278 -50.57 -33.56 -40.54
C ASP A 278 -51.87 -34.05 -41.21
N LYS A 279 -51.79 -35.14 -41.98
CA LYS A 279 -52.95 -35.79 -42.59
C LYS A 279 -53.87 -36.41 -41.53
N THR A 280 -53.28 -37.03 -40.51
CA THR A 280 -53.97 -37.64 -39.38
C THR A 280 -54.63 -36.56 -38.51
N TYR A 281 -53.90 -35.48 -38.19
CA TYR A 281 -54.44 -34.33 -37.43
C TYR A 281 -55.65 -33.66 -38.10
N ARG A 282 -55.59 -33.41 -39.42
CA ARG A 282 -56.73 -32.80 -40.14
C ARG A 282 -58.00 -33.64 -40.11
N LYS A 283 -57.85 -34.97 -40.12
CA LYS A 283 -58.99 -35.90 -39.98
C LYS A 283 -59.55 -35.87 -38.55
N LEU A 284 -58.69 -35.83 -37.54
CA LEU A 284 -59.09 -35.66 -36.13
C LEU A 284 -59.89 -34.38 -35.88
N LEU A 285 -59.47 -33.27 -36.51
CA LEU A 285 -60.15 -31.99 -36.37
C LEU A 285 -61.61 -32.04 -36.87
N GLN A 286 -61.94 -32.91 -37.83
CA GLN A 286 -63.32 -33.10 -38.31
C GLN A 286 -64.20 -33.77 -37.26
N TYR A 287 -63.62 -34.63 -36.42
CA TYR A 287 -64.34 -35.30 -35.32
C TYR A 287 -64.48 -34.40 -34.10
N SER A 288 -63.42 -33.65 -33.73
CA SER A 288 -63.45 -32.74 -32.59
C SER A 288 -64.37 -31.53 -32.75
N LYS A 289 -64.63 -31.07 -33.98
CA LYS A 289 -65.55 -29.96 -34.27
C LYS A 289 -67.02 -30.35 -34.06
N ASN A 290 -67.33 -31.63 -33.97
CA ASN A 290 -68.71 -32.07 -33.77
C ASN A 290 -69.12 -31.85 -32.30
N PRO A 291 -70.22 -31.12 -32.02
CA PRO A 291 -70.66 -30.84 -30.65
C PRO A 291 -71.10 -32.10 -29.86
N GLN A 292 -71.31 -33.22 -30.57
CA GLN A 292 -71.60 -34.54 -29.98
C GLN A 292 -70.34 -35.29 -29.49
N PHE A 293 -69.14 -34.77 -29.79
CA PHE A 293 -67.85 -35.39 -29.47
C PHE A 293 -67.26 -34.82 -28.16
N THR A 294 -68.01 -34.98 -27.07
CA THR A 294 -67.56 -34.56 -25.72
C THR A 294 -67.58 -35.73 -24.75
N PRO A 295 -66.61 -35.84 -23.82
CA PRO A 295 -66.53 -36.94 -22.87
C PRO A 295 -67.81 -37.12 -22.03
N GLU A 296 -68.54 -36.02 -21.76
CA GLU A 296 -69.78 -36.04 -20.97
C GLU A 296 -70.98 -36.65 -21.72
N ILE A 297 -71.09 -36.40 -23.04
CA ILE A 297 -72.17 -36.95 -23.86
C ILE A 297 -71.90 -38.44 -24.13
N ILE A 298 -70.65 -38.77 -24.47
CA ILE A 298 -70.23 -40.14 -24.80
C ILE A 298 -70.24 -41.03 -23.55
N GLY A 299 -69.89 -40.48 -22.38
CA GLY A 299 -69.90 -41.20 -21.11
C GLY A 299 -71.29 -41.66 -20.65
N LYS A 300 -72.37 -41.08 -21.17
CA LYS A 300 -73.75 -41.57 -20.94
C LYS A 300 -74.05 -42.86 -21.70
N VAL A 301 -73.26 -43.18 -22.72
CA VAL A 301 -73.44 -44.36 -23.59
C VAL A 301 -72.44 -45.46 -23.25
N SER A 302 -71.18 -45.10 -23.01
CA SER A 302 -70.14 -46.06 -22.59
C SER A 302 -69.03 -45.38 -21.80
N SER A 303 -68.64 -45.98 -20.67
CA SER A 303 -67.50 -45.57 -19.83
C SER A 303 -66.17 -45.69 -20.57
N ALA A 304 -65.95 -46.79 -21.29
CA ALA A 304 -64.74 -47.01 -22.09
C ALA A 304 -64.59 -45.95 -23.20
N CYS A 305 -65.69 -45.64 -23.90
CA CYS A 305 -65.68 -44.61 -24.95
C CYS A 305 -65.43 -43.19 -24.40
N LYS A 306 -65.76 -42.92 -23.14
CA LYS A 306 -65.42 -41.65 -22.47
C LYS A 306 -63.91 -41.48 -22.33
N SER A 307 -63.21 -42.50 -21.84
CA SER A 307 -61.74 -42.47 -21.72
C SER A 307 -61.06 -42.36 -23.08
N PHE A 308 -61.54 -43.09 -24.10
CA PHE A 308 -61.05 -42.94 -25.47
C PHE A 308 -61.27 -41.54 -26.04
N CYS A 309 -62.45 -40.94 -25.82
CA CYS A 309 -62.73 -39.58 -26.26
C CYS A 309 -61.82 -38.55 -25.57
N LYS A 310 -61.60 -38.67 -24.25
CA LYS A 310 -60.70 -37.79 -23.49
C LYS A 310 -59.25 -37.89 -23.99
N TRP A 311 -58.78 -39.11 -24.27
CA TRP A 311 -57.45 -39.36 -24.85
C TRP A 311 -57.28 -38.76 -26.25
N VAL A 312 -58.26 -38.95 -27.13
CA VAL A 312 -58.26 -38.35 -28.48
C VAL A 312 -58.17 -36.81 -28.39
N LEU A 313 -58.97 -36.20 -27.52
CA LEU A 313 -58.99 -34.74 -27.34
C LEU A 313 -57.70 -34.21 -26.69
N ALA A 314 -57.12 -34.94 -25.74
CA ALA A 314 -55.85 -34.57 -25.10
C ALA A 314 -54.67 -34.65 -26.08
N ILE A 315 -54.60 -35.69 -26.91
CA ILE A 315 -53.58 -35.82 -27.97
C ILE A 315 -53.72 -34.72 -29.01
N GLN A 316 -54.95 -34.39 -29.41
CA GLN A 316 -55.19 -33.29 -30.34
C GLN A 316 -54.69 -31.95 -29.76
N ARG A 317 -55.07 -31.64 -28.52
CA ARG A 317 -54.68 -30.38 -27.86
C ARG A 317 -53.17 -30.29 -27.65
N TYR A 318 -52.53 -31.41 -27.29
CA TYR A 318 -51.07 -31.50 -27.21
C TYR A 318 -50.43 -31.29 -28.57
N TYR A 319 -50.87 -31.96 -29.63
CA TYR A 319 -50.29 -31.81 -30.96
C TYR A 319 -50.46 -30.38 -31.52
N GLU A 320 -51.60 -29.73 -31.24
CA GLU A 320 -51.84 -28.33 -31.62
C GLU A 320 -50.81 -27.38 -30.99
N VAL A 321 -50.57 -27.52 -29.68
CA VAL A 321 -49.58 -26.72 -28.95
C VAL A 321 -48.15 -27.13 -29.29
N TYR A 322 -47.86 -28.42 -29.41
CA TYR A 322 -46.54 -28.91 -29.80
C TYR A 322 -46.12 -28.38 -31.18
N ARG A 323 -47.07 -28.28 -32.12
CA ARG A 323 -46.84 -27.68 -33.44
C ARG A 323 -46.51 -26.18 -33.37
N THR A 324 -47.07 -25.44 -32.41
CA THR A 324 -46.76 -24.01 -32.22
C THR A 324 -45.48 -23.80 -31.41
N VAL A 325 -45.14 -24.70 -30.49
CA VAL A 325 -43.97 -24.61 -29.61
C VAL A 325 -42.69 -25.13 -30.26
N LYS A 326 -42.72 -26.21 -31.05
CA LYS A 326 -41.53 -26.73 -31.76
C LYS A 326 -40.75 -25.67 -32.56
N PRO A 327 -41.39 -24.78 -33.37
CA PRO A 327 -40.65 -23.70 -34.02
C PRO A 327 -40.19 -22.60 -33.05
N LYS A 328 -40.85 -22.42 -31.89
CA LYS A 328 -40.38 -21.51 -30.84
C LYS A 328 -39.12 -22.06 -30.17
N GLU A 329 -39.08 -23.33 -29.81
CA GLU A 329 -37.91 -24.00 -29.23
C GLU A 329 -36.68 -23.91 -30.14
N GLU A 330 -36.85 -24.16 -31.44
CA GLU A 330 -35.76 -24.04 -32.41
C GLU A 330 -35.23 -22.59 -32.51
N LYS A 331 -36.14 -21.60 -32.45
CA LYS A 331 -35.76 -20.19 -32.39
C LYS A 331 -35.05 -19.83 -31.08
N VAL A 332 -35.49 -20.37 -29.94
CA VAL A 332 -34.83 -20.21 -28.64
C VAL A 332 -33.42 -20.81 -28.71
N ARG A 333 -33.27 -22.01 -29.28
CA ARG A 333 -31.98 -22.67 -29.42
C ARG A 333 -31.00 -21.85 -30.26
N THR A 334 -31.41 -21.46 -31.46
CA THR A 334 -30.59 -20.64 -32.36
C THR A 334 -30.26 -19.26 -31.77
N ALA A 335 -31.20 -18.65 -31.04
CA ALA A 335 -30.95 -17.39 -30.34
C ALA A 335 -29.99 -17.57 -29.14
N ASN A 336 -30.08 -18.66 -28.40
CA ASN A 336 -29.14 -19.01 -27.32
C ASN A 336 -27.73 -19.27 -27.86
N GLU A 337 -27.59 -19.96 -29.00
CA GLU A 337 -26.30 -20.14 -29.67
C GLU A 337 -25.70 -18.80 -30.11
N ALA A 338 -26.50 -17.91 -30.69
CA ALA A 338 -26.07 -16.57 -31.05
C ALA A 338 -25.67 -15.74 -29.80
N LEU A 339 -26.45 -15.83 -28.72
CA LEU A 339 -26.14 -15.17 -27.44
C LEU A 339 -24.84 -15.69 -26.82
N ASP A 340 -24.55 -16.98 -26.91
CA ASP A 340 -23.29 -17.55 -26.39
C ASP A 340 -22.07 -17.00 -27.15
N VAL A 341 -22.16 -16.87 -28.48
CA VAL A 341 -21.12 -16.22 -29.30
C VAL A 341 -20.92 -14.75 -28.87
N MET A 342 -22.01 -14.02 -28.68
CA MET A 342 -21.97 -12.62 -28.25
C MET A 342 -21.38 -12.47 -26.84
N ARG A 343 -21.77 -13.35 -25.89
CA ARG A 343 -21.22 -13.38 -24.52
C ARG A 343 -19.73 -13.68 -24.50
N LYS A 344 -19.26 -14.64 -25.31
CA LYS A 344 -17.82 -14.93 -25.46
C LYS A 344 -17.05 -13.75 -26.03
N SER A 345 -17.60 -13.05 -27.02
CA SER A 345 -17.01 -11.83 -27.58
C SER A 345 -16.93 -10.71 -26.53
N LEU A 346 -18.01 -10.51 -25.78
CA LEU A 346 -18.10 -9.52 -24.71
C LEU A 346 -17.09 -9.80 -23.60
N ALA A 347 -16.98 -11.06 -23.15
CA ALA A 347 -16.03 -11.47 -22.11
C ALA A 347 -14.57 -11.14 -22.49
N ARG A 348 -14.19 -11.38 -23.76
CA ARG A 348 -12.85 -11.01 -24.26
C ARG A 348 -12.62 -9.50 -24.22
N LYS A 349 -13.63 -8.70 -24.59
CA LYS A 349 -13.52 -7.23 -24.54
C LYS A 349 -13.46 -6.69 -23.12
N GLN A 350 -14.23 -7.27 -22.20
CA GLN A 350 -14.16 -6.95 -20.76
C GLN A 350 -12.79 -7.29 -20.16
N GLU A 351 -12.20 -8.42 -20.56
CA GLU A 351 -10.85 -8.80 -20.12
C GLU A 351 -9.79 -7.83 -20.67
N MET A 352 -9.86 -7.46 -21.95
CA MET A 352 -8.98 -6.43 -22.51
C MET A 352 -9.16 -5.08 -21.82
N LEU A 353 -10.40 -4.66 -21.56
CA LEU A 353 -10.70 -3.43 -20.82
C LEU A 353 -10.07 -3.44 -19.43
N LYS A 354 -10.11 -4.59 -18.73
CA LYS A 354 -9.48 -4.76 -17.43
C LYS A 354 -7.97 -4.61 -17.52
N LEU A 355 -7.32 -5.30 -18.48
CA LEU A 355 -5.86 -5.20 -18.68
C LEU A 355 -5.42 -3.75 -18.97
N VAL A 356 -6.16 -3.02 -19.81
CA VAL A 356 -5.83 -1.63 -20.12
C VAL A 356 -6.05 -0.72 -18.90
N ARG A 357 -7.10 -0.93 -18.10
CA ARG A 357 -7.30 -0.20 -16.83
C ARG A 357 -6.20 -0.47 -15.82
N ASP A 358 -5.78 -1.73 -15.67
CA ASP A 358 -4.68 -2.11 -14.77
C ASP A 358 -3.38 -1.42 -15.21
N HIS A 359 -3.10 -1.38 -16.51
CA HIS A 359 -1.96 -0.63 -17.06
C HIS A 359 -2.06 0.88 -16.82
N LEU A 360 -3.26 1.47 -16.97
CA LEU A 360 -3.49 2.89 -16.70
C LEU A 360 -3.23 3.22 -15.21
N ASN A 361 -3.70 2.37 -14.30
CA ASN A 361 -3.46 2.54 -12.86
C ASN A 361 -1.96 2.45 -12.53
N GLU A 362 -1.22 1.52 -13.15
CA GLU A 362 0.23 1.45 -13.00
C GLU A 362 0.93 2.71 -13.50
N LEU A 363 0.47 3.26 -14.63
CA LEU A 363 1.01 4.49 -15.21
C LEU A 363 0.69 5.72 -14.34
N GLU A 364 -0.52 5.80 -13.80
CA GLU A 364 -0.93 6.82 -12.81
C GLU A 364 -0.05 6.76 -11.55
N MET A 365 0.22 5.56 -11.03
CA MET A 365 1.14 5.42 -9.88
C MET A 365 2.57 5.86 -10.23
N LYS A 366 3.08 5.48 -11.40
CA LYS A 366 4.41 5.94 -11.86
C LYS A 366 4.46 7.46 -12.02
N TYR A 367 3.41 8.05 -12.59
CA TYR A 367 3.30 9.50 -12.72
C TYR A 367 3.31 10.19 -11.35
N GLN A 368 2.49 9.71 -10.41
CA GLN A 368 2.42 10.29 -9.07
C GLN A 368 3.76 10.17 -8.32
N ASN A 369 4.41 9.02 -8.38
CA ASN A 369 5.74 8.82 -7.81
C ASN A 369 6.77 9.78 -8.41
N SER A 370 6.80 9.94 -9.74
CA SER A 370 7.71 10.88 -10.41
C SER A 370 7.43 12.34 -10.03
N VAL A 371 6.17 12.72 -9.85
CA VAL A 371 5.77 14.06 -9.38
C VAL A 371 6.21 14.30 -7.94
N ASP A 372 6.04 13.32 -7.05
CA ASP A 372 6.45 13.42 -5.65
C ASP A 372 7.99 13.43 -5.51
N GLU A 373 8.71 12.63 -6.31
CA GLU A 373 10.17 12.70 -6.44
C GLU A 373 10.62 14.10 -6.90
N LYS A 374 10.01 14.65 -7.96
CA LYS A 374 10.29 16.01 -8.43
C LYS A 374 10.08 17.02 -7.31
N ARG A 375 8.95 16.95 -6.60
CA ARG A 375 8.66 17.85 -5.47
C ARG A 375 9.73 17.76 -4.38
N ALA A 376 10.14 16.55 -3.99
CA ALA A 376 11.19 16.34 -3.00
C ALA A 376 12.55 16.93 -3.45
N LEU A 377 12.89 16.79 -4.75
CA LEU A 377 14.09 17.43 -5.31
C LEU A 377 14.00 18.97 -5.27
N TYR A 378 12.85 19.55 -5.58
CA TYR A 378 12.63 21.00 -5.48
C TYR A 378 12.75 21.50 -4.03
N GLU A 379 12.11 20.83 -3.07
CA GLU A 379 12.21 21.17 -1.65
C GLU A 379 13.64 21.08 -1.13
N ARG A 380 14.38 20.03 -1.55
CA ARG A 380 15.80 19.89 -1.24
C ARG A 380 16.61 21.05 -1.83
N ARG A 381 16.33 21.45 -3.08
CA ARG A 381 17.02 22.57 -3.74
C ARG A 381 16.80 23.89 -3.00
N GLU A 382 15.54 24.20 -2.65
CA GLU A 382 15.20 25.43 -1.92
C GLU A 382 15.89 25.46 -0.54
N LEU A 383 15.80 24.36 0.21
CA LEU A 383 16.46 24.25 1.51
C LEU A 383 17.99 24.44 1.40
N MET A 384 18.61 23.87 0.37
CA MET A 384 20.04 24.03 0.12
C MET A 384 20.40 25.45 -0.29
N ASN A 385 19.59 26.11 -1.14
CA ASN A 385 19.78 27.51 -1.49
C ASN A 385 19.71 28.41 -0.25
N GLU A 386 18.72 28.20 0.64
CA GLU A 386 18.61 28.95 1.89
C GLU A 386 19.82 28.71 2.83
N ARG A 387 20.31 27.48 2.90
CA ARG A 387 21.49 27.13 3.72
C ARG A 387 22.74 27.78 3.16
N VAL A 388 22.95 27.73 1.85
CA VAL A 388 24.10 28.35 1.19
C VAL A 388 24.04 29.88 1.30
N ALA A 389 22.86 30.49 1.18
CA ALA A 389 22.68 31.93 1.36
C ALA A 389 23.03 32.38 2.78
N ARG A 390 22.47 31.69 3.80
CA ARG A 390 22.80 31.95 5.22
C ARG A 390 24.27 31.72 5.53
N ALA A 391 24.85 30.65 5.00
CA ALA A 391 26.26 30.37 5.20
C ALA A 391 27.15 31.43 4.53
N ALA A 392 26.79 31.92 3.34
CA ALA A 392 27.49 33.01 2.68
C ALA A 392 27.45 34.31 3.51
N GLU A 393 26.29 34.66 4.07
CA GLU A 393 26.15 35.80 4.98
C GLU A 393 27.03 35.66 6.22
N LEU A 394 26.97 34.50 6.90
CA LEU A 394 27.83 34.18 8.04
C LEU A 394 29.31 34.27 7.69
N THR A 395 29.74 33.70 6.56
CA THR A 395 31.15 33.77 6.14
C THR A 395 31.60 35.19 5.85
N ASN A 396 30.73 36.05 5.31
CA ASN A 396 31.06 37.46 5.07
C ASN A 396 31.20 38.24 6.38
N VAL A 397 30.33 38.00 7.36
CA VAL A 397 30.43 38.62 8.69
C VAL A 397 31.71 38.15 9.40
N LEU A 398 31.97 36.85 9.40
CA LEU A 398 33.12 36.23 10.07
C LEU A 398 34.44 36.52 9.36
N ALA A 399 34.43 36.88 8.06
CA ALA A 399 35.62 37.31 7.35
C ALA A 399 36.21 38.62 7.90
N VAL A 400 35.42 39.44 8.60
CA VAL A 400 35.89 40.64 9.30
C VAL A 400 36.59 40.29 10.63
N GLU A 401 36.32 39.10 11.18
CA GLU A 401 36.92 38.62 12.44
C GLU A 401 38.17 37.74 12.23
N LYS A 402 38.42 37.30 10.99
CA LYS A 402 39.68 36.66 10.57
C LYS A 402 40.79 37.68 10.44
#